data_AF-A0A7Y0FVB9-F1
#
_entry.id   AF-A0A7Y0FVB9-F1
#
_cell.length_a   1.000
_cell.length_b   1.000
_cell.length_c   1.000
_cell.angle_alpha   90.00
_cell.angle_beta   90.00
_cell.angle_gamma   90.00
#
_symmetry.space_group_name_H-M   'P 1'
#
loop_
_entity.id
_entity.type
_entity.pdbx_description
1 polymer ?
#
loop_
_entity_poly.entity_id
_entity_poly.type
_entity_poly.pdbx_seq_one_letter_code
_entity_poly.pdbx_strand_id
1 'polypeptide(L)' 'MSDIGSLFTAADIAVMVLVASLPGLVLGAFGGALLHRSRRVPGALYGGLAGLSLTLLAWSLFLTAT' A
#
# COMPACT_ATOMS: atom_id res chain seq x y z
N MET A 1 2.76 1.87 25.92
CA MET A 1 2.16 1.92 24.57
C MET A 1 0.70 1.43 24.60
N SER A 2 -0.09 1.80 25.60
CA SER A 2 -1.45 1.28 25.82
C SER A 2 -2.58 2.15 25.25
N ASP A 3 -2.27 3.38 24.83
CA ASP A 3 -3.33 4.41 24.71
C ASP A 3 -3.77 4.67 23.26
N ILE A 4 -3.06 4.13 22.27
CA ILE A 4 -3.45 4.22 20.85
C ILE A 4 -4.63 3.29 20.54
N GLY A 5 -4.73 2.14 21.22
CA GLY A 5 -5.81 1.17 20.99
C GLY A 5 -7.16 1.56 21.59
N SER A 6 -7.22 2.56 22.50
CA SER A 6 -8.49 3.04 23.06
C SER A 6 -9.10 4.18 22.25
N LEU A 7 -8.29 4.90 21.46
CA LEU A 7 -8.70 6.04 20.64
C LEU A 7 -9.01 5.65 19.19
N PHE A 8 -8.39 4.61 18.65
CA PHE A 8 -8.55 4.18 17.26
C PHE A 8 -9.01 2.73 17.19
N THR A 9 -10.07 2.49 16.42
CA THR A 9 -10.52 1.13 16.12
C THR A 9 -9.57 0.45 15.14
N ALA A 10 -9.62 -0.88 15.05
CA ALA A 10 -8.86 -1.62 14.04
C ALA A 10 -9.17 -1.16 12.60
N ALA A 11 -10.39 -0.71 12.35
CA ALA A 11 -10.80 -0.17 11.05
C ALA A 11 -10.10 1.18 10.76
N ASP A 12 -9.99 2.06 11.76
CA ASP A 12 -9.31 3.35 11.60
C ASP A 12 -7.84 3.15 11.26
N ILE A 13 -7.18 2.22 11.96
CA ILE A 13 -5.78 1.86 11.71
C ILE A 13 -5.63 1.30 10.28
N ALA A 14 -6.52 0.40 9.84
CA ALA A 14 -6.48 -0.13 8.49
C ALA A 14 -6.65 0.96 7.43
N VAL A 15 -7.56 1.92 7.64
CA VAL A 15 -7.74 3.06 6.73
C VAL A 15 -6.51 3.95 6.70
N MET A 16 -5.91 4.27 7.85
CA MET A 16 -4.69 5.08 7.90
C MET A 16 -3.53 4.41 7.15
N VAL A 17 -3.35 3.09 7.33
CA VAL A 17 -2.34 2.31 6.59
C VAL A 17 -2.61 2.33 5.09
N LEU A 18 -3.88 2.18 4.69
CA LEU A 18 -4.26 2.22 3.28
C LEU A 18 -3.96 3.58 2.66
N VAL A 19 -4.32 4.67 3.35
CA VAL A 19 -4.07 6.05 2.93
C VAL A 19 -2.58 6.33 2.82
N ALA A 20 -1.79 5.91 3.82
CA ALA A 20 -0.34 6.05 3.78
C ALA A 20 0.30 5.26 2.61
N SER A 21 -0.31 4.15 2.20
CA SER A 21 0.17 3.29 1.10
C SER A 21 -0.35 3.70 -0.29
N LEU A 22 -1.24 4.71 -0.38
CA LEU A 22 -1.82 5.18 -1.64
C LEU A 22 -0.78 5.51 -2.72
N PRO A 23 0.34 6.20 -2.42
CA PRO A 23 1.33 6.52 -3.45
C PRO A 23 1.89 5.26 -4.13
N GLY A 24 2.23 4.23 -3.36
CA GLY A 24 2.70 2.96 -3.91
C GLY A 24 1.63 2.24 -4.71
N LEU A 25 0.39 2.25 -4.24
CA LEU A 25 -0.73 1.66 -4.95
C LEU A 25 -0.96 2.35 -6.31
N VAL A 26 -0.94 3.69 -6.34
CA VAL A 26 -1.16 4.48 -7.56
C VAL A 26 -0.01 4.30 -8.55
N LEU A 27 1.24 4.43 -8.10
CA LEU A 27 2.42 4.26 -8.96
C LEU A 27 2.53 2.82 -9.48
N GLY A 28 2.26 1.84 -8.62
CA GLY A 28 2.21 0.44 -8.99
C GLY A 28 1.12 0.18 -10.03
N ALA A 29 -0.10 0.68 -9.81
CA ALA A 29 -1.20 0.49 -10.75
C ALA A 29 -0.92 1.15 -12.09
N PHE A 30 -0.35 2.36 -12.08
CA PHE A 30 0.05 3.05 -13.30
C PHE A 30 1.13 2.27 -14.06
N GLY A 31 2.19 1.84 -13.39
CA GLY A 31 3.25 1.02 -13.98
C GLY A 31 2.73 -0.31 -14.53
N GLY A 32 1.88 -1.01 -13.78
CA GLY A 32 1.28 -2.28 -14.19
C GLY A 32 0.35 -2.13 -15.40
N ALA A 33 -0.44 -1.05 -15.47
CA ALA A 33 -1.28 -0.73 -16.62
C ALA A 33 -0.46 -0.43 -17.88
N LEU A 34 0.69 0.24 -17.72
CA LEU A 34 1.60 0.54 -18.83
C LEU A 34 2.29 -0.71 -19.37
N LEU A 35 2.76 -1.59 -18.48
CA LEU A 35 3.45 -2.84 -18.86
C LEU A 35 2.50 -3.82 -19.56
N HIS A 36 1.24 -3.93 -19.09
CA HIS A 36 0.23 -4.81 -19.70
C HIS A 36 -0.76 -4.02 -20.56
N ARG A 37 -0.26 -3.42 -21.65
CA ARG A 37 -1.04 -2.57 -22.55
C ARG A 37 -2.29 -3.24 -23.16
N SER A 38 -2.22 -4.55 -23.41
CA SER A 38 -3.34 -5.38 -23.91
C SER A 38 -4.41 -5.63 -22.85
N ARG A 39 -4.05 -5.61 -21.56
CA ARG A 39 -4.95 -5.90 -20.43
C ARG A 39 -4.69 -4.91 -19.30
N ARG A 40 -4.98 -3.63 -19.56
CA ARG A 40 -4.64 -2.53 -18.64
C ARG A 40 -5.28 -2.68 -17.26
N VAL A 41 -6.53 -3.17 -17.20
CA VAL A 41 -7.25 -3.32 -15.93
C VAL A 41 -6.61 -4.36 -15.01
N PRO A 42 -6.42 -5.63 -15.42
CA PRO A 42 -5.71 -6.58 -14.57
C PRO A 42 -4.25 -6.18 -14.35
N GLY A 43 -3.60 -5.56 -15.36
CA GLY A 43 -2.26 -4.99 -15.19
C GLY A 43 -2.20 -3.94 -14.07
N ALA A 44 -3.16 -3.03 -14.01
CA ALA A 44 -3.29 -2.03 -12.96
C ALA A 44 -3.55 -2.67 -11.59
N LEU A 45 -4.39 -3.71 -11.52
CA LEU A 45 -4.65 -4.42 -10.27
C LEU A 45 -3.39 -5.10 -9.73
N TYR A 46 -2.69 -5.89 -10.56
CA TYR A 46 -1.45 -6.54 -10.15
C TYR A 46 -0.35 -5.54 -9.80
N GLY A 47 -0.20 -4.50 -10.61
CA GLY A 47 0.76 -3.44 -10.35
C GLY A 47 0.45 -2.69 -9.04
N GLY A 48 -0.81 -2.36 -8.79
CA GLY A 48 -1.24 -1.67 -7.58
C GLY A 48 -1.03 -2.50 -6.32
N LEU A 49 -1.35 -3.80 -6.37
CA LEU A 49 -1.07 -4.74 -5.28
C LEU A 49 0.42 -4.89 -5.01
N ALA A 50 1.24 -4.96 -6.07
CA ALA A 50 2.70 -5.01 -5.93
C ALA A 50 3.24 -3.72 -5.29
N GLY A 51 2.78 -2.55 -5.74
CA GLY A 51 3.20 -1.25 -5.20
C GLY A 51 2.78 -1.04 -3.75
N LEU A 52 1.56 -1.46 -3.38
CA LEU A 52 1.11 -1.44 -1.99
C LEU A 52 1.98 -2.36 -1.11
N SER A 53 2.24 -3.58 -1.58
CA SER A 53 3.08 -4.55 -0.84
C SER A 53 4.50 -4.03 -0.64
N LEU A 54 5.09 -3.39 -1.67
CA LEU A 54 6.41 -2.78 -1.58
C LEU A 54 6.46 -1.63 -0.58
N THR A 55 5.40 -0.82 -0.51
CA THR A 55 5.34 0.31 0.43
C THR A 55 5.25 -0.19 1.87
N LEU A 56 4.42 -1.20 2.12
CA LEU A 56 4.32 -1.85 3.44
C LEU A 56 5.65 -2.51 3.84
N LEU A 57 6.31 -3.18 2.89
CA LEU A 57 7.60 -3.81 3.14
C LEU A 57 8.68 -2.77 3.44
N ALA A 58 8.75 -1.69 2.65
CA ALA A 58 9.68 -0.57 2.90
C ALA A 58 9.43 0.07 4.27
N TRP A 59 8.17 0.27 4.65
CA TRP A 59 7.81 0.77 5.98
C TRP A 59 8.25 -0.19 7.08
N SER A 60 8.00 -1.50 6.92
CA SER A 60 8.44 -2.50 7.91
C SER A 60 9.96 -2.51 8.06
N LEU A 61 10.70 -2.41 6.94
CA LEU A 61 12.16 -2.36 6.95
C LEU A 61 12.66 -1.11 7.67
N PHE A 62 12.07 0.06 7.37
CA PHE A 62 12.36 1.31 8.06
C PHE A 62 12.20 1.14 9.58
N LEU A 63 11.05 0.65 10.04
CA LEU A 63 10.79 0.43 11.47
C LEU A 63 11.71 -0.61 12.13
N THR A 64 12.21 -1.61 11.37
CA THR A 64 13.13 -2.62 11.93
C THR A 64 14.60 -2.21 11.88
N ALA A 65 14.97 -1.31 10.97
CA ALA A 65 16.35 -0.91 10.72
C ALA A 65 16.76 0.37 11.48
N THR A 66 15.79 1.11 12.03
CA THR A 66 15.99 2.29 12.90
C THR A 66 15.60 1.98 14.33
#